data_AF-A0A329TDW1-F1
#
_entry.id   AF-A0A329TDW1-F1
#
_cell.length_a   1.000
_cell.length_b   1.000
_cell.length_c   1.000
_cell.angle_alpha   90.00
_cell.angle_beta   90.00
_cell.angle_gamma   90.00
#
_symmetry.space_group_name_H-M   'P 1'
#
loop_
_entity.id
_entity.type
_entity.pdbx_description
1 polymer ?
#
loop_
_entity_poly.entity_id
_entity_poly.type
_entity_poly.pdbx_seq_one_letter_code
_entity_poly.pdbx_strand_id
1 'polypeptide(L)'
;MTERDEEREERIKMEIIVDAYTQDEQAMGWHIYLEETMDVPFEARCIEEQEVSPLDEGETVRVVGKPSSEPSLRQQFVTIEWMDREFGVPLSQLEPVEASDDTEQAVSDWHYWLDR
;
A
#
# COMPACT_ATOMS: atom_id res chain seq x y z
N MET A 1 -17.26 3.58 -2.90
CA MET A 1 -17.80 4.19 -1.67
C MET A 1 -17.93 3.11 -0.62
N THR A 2 -16.82 2.81 0.04
CA THR A 2 -16.74 1.96 1.23
C THR A 2 -17.58 2.54 2.36
N GLU A 3 -18.20 1.67 3.17
CA GLU A 3 -18.83 2.11 4.42
C GLU A 3 -17.76 2.67 5.36
N ARG A 4 -18.11 3.73 6.08
CA ARG A 4 -17.17 4.42 6.96
C ARG A 4 -16.81 3.52 8.15
N ASP A 5 -15.51 3.30 8.33
CA ASP A 5 -14.95 2.49 9.41
C ASP A 5 -14.30 3.43 10.44
N GLU A 6 -14.88 3.53 11.63
CA GLU A 6 -14.45 4.47 12.66
C GLU A 6 -13.05 4.16 13.20
N GLU A 7 -12.67 2.87 13.30
CA GLU A 7 -11.36 2.47 13.79
C GLU A 7 -10.26 2.86 12.78
N ARG A 8 -10.53 2.66 11.48
CA ARG A 8 -9.63 3.11 10.41
C ARG A 8 -9.53 4.62 10.34
N GLU A 9 -10.65 5.34 10.44
CA GLU A 9 -10.64 6.81 10.42
C GLU A 9 -9.82 7.39 11.57
N GLU A 10 -9.95 6.82 12.78
CA GLU A 10 -9.13 7.23 13.92
C GLU A 10 -7.66 6.90 13.71
N ARG A 11 -7.30 5.69 13.24
CA ARG A 11 -5.91 5.35 12.92
C ARG A 11 -5.31 6.27 11.87
N ILE A 12 -6.04 6.52 10.77
CA ILE A 12 -5.61 7.46 9.73
C ILE A 12 -5.33 8.84 10.36
N LYS A 13 -6.28 9.38 11.11
CA LYS A 13 -6.20 10.74 11.63
C LYS A 13 -5.16 10.92 12.76
N MET A 14 -5.04 9.92 13.62
CA MET A 14 -4.28 10.03 14.88
C MET A 14 -2.89 9.39 14.79
N GLU A 15 -2.66 8.51 13.81
CA GLU A 15 -1.38 7.80 13.64
C GLU A 15 -0.73 8.09 12.28
N ILE A 16 -1.50 8.04 11.18
CA ILE A 16 -0.93 8.12 9.83
C ILE A 16 -0.69 9.57 9.39
N ILE A 17 -1.71 10.42 9.46
CA ILE A 17 -1.65 11.83 9.04
C ILE A 17 -1.67 12.79 10.23
N VAL A 18 -1.10 12.36 11.36
CA VAL A 18 -1.00 13.16 12.57
C VAL A 18 -0.20 14.44 12.30
N ASP A 19 -0.77 15.59 12.67
CA ASP A 19 -0.18 16.92 12.44
C ASP A 19 0.18 17.21 10.96
N ALA A 20 -0.45 16.53 10.00
CA ALA A 20 -0.27 16.80 8.57
C ALA A 20 -1.25 17.89 8.10
N TYR A 21 -0.72 19.07 7.76
CA TYR A 21 -1.50 20.24 7.34
C TYR A 21 -1.58 20.39 5.81
N THR A 22 -0.69 19.71 5.09
CA THR A 22 -0.57 19.73 3.62
C THR A 22 -0.67 18.34 3.02
N GLN A 23 -0.96 18.26 1.72
CA GLN A 23 -1.04 16.98 1.01
C GLN A 23 0.31 16.25 0.98
N ASP A 24 1.43 16.98 0.93
CA ASP A 24 2.77 16.40 0.93
C ASP A 24 3.10 15.79 2.31
N GLU A 25 2.72 16.47 3.40
CA GLU A 25 2.84 15.92 4.76
C GLU A 25 1.96 14.67 4.93
N GLN A 26 0.74 14.66 4.38
CA GLN A 26 -0.12 13.49 4.42
C GLN A 26 0.46 12.32 3.61
N ALA A 27 1.03 12.60 2.42
CA ALA A 27 1.71 11.60 1.61
C ALA A 27 2.89 10.99 2.37
N MET A 28 3.68 11.84 3.04
CA MET A 28 4.78 11.39 3.88
C MET A 28 4.29 10.53 5.05
N GLY A 29 3.21 10.92 5.72
CA GLY A 29 2.61 10.15 6.79
C GLY A 29 2.21 8.73 6.35
N TRP A 30 1.52 8.63 5.20
CA TRP A 30 1.22 7.34 4.57
C TRP A 30 2.47 6.53 4.22
N HIS A 31 3.50 7.18 3.69
CA HIS A 31 4.76 6.53 3.35
C HIS A 31 5.44 5.93 4.58
N ILE A 32 5.56 6.70 5.66
CA ILE A 32 6.14 6.24 6.92
C ILE A 32 5.31 5.11 7.53
N TYR A 33 3.99 5.26 7.59
CA TYR A 33 3.10 4.24 8.13
C TYR A 33 3.24 2.89 7.40
N LEU A 34 3.21 2.92 6.07
CA LEU A 34 3.37 1.71 5.26
C LEU A 34 4.78 1.13 5.39
N GLU A 35 5.81 1.97 5.40
CA GLU A 35 7.19 1.55 5.61
C GLU A 35 7.37 0.91 7.00
N GLU A 36 6.81 1.45 8.07
CA GLU A 36 7.00 0.91 9.41
C GLU A 36 6.14 -0.33 9.68
N THR A 37 4.92 -0.38 9.13
CA THR A 37 3.91 -1.40 9.46
C THR A 37 4.00 -2.65 8.58
N MET A 38 4.41 -2.52 7.31
CA MET A 38 4.49 -3.69 6.43
C MET A 38 5.69 -4.57 6.78
N ASP A 39 5.46 -5.88 6.86
CA ASP A 39 6.50 -6.89 6.95
C ASP A 39 6.80 -7.44 5.55
N VAL A 40 8.05 -7.38 5.12
CA VAL A 40 8.52 -7.98 3.86
C VAL A 40 9.54 -9.09 4.15
N PRO A 41 9.59 -10.14 3.33
CA PRO A 41 8.76 -10.38 2.14
C PRO A 41 7.39 -11.03 2.45
N PHE A 42 6.41 -10.80 1.58
CA PHE A 42 5.10 -11.48 1.61
C PHE A 42 4.57 -11.76 0.19
N GLU A 43 3.63 -12.69 0.05
CA GLU A 43 2.95 -12.95 -1.22
C GLU A 43 1.76 -12.00 -1.40
N ALA A 44 1.53 -11.53 -2.62
CA ALA A 44 0.39 -10.69 -2.94
C ALA A 44 -0.20 -11.09 -4.29
N ARG A 45 -1.52 -10.95 -4.41
CA ARG A 45 -2.26 -11.14 -5.66
C ARG A 45 -2.54 -9.79 -6.29
N CYS A 46 -2.29 -9.68 -7.59
CA CYS A 46 -2.74 -8.55 -8.40
C CYS A 46 -4.27 -8.58 -8.50
N ILE A 47 -4.95 -7.51 -8.09
CA ILE A 47 -6.43 -7.40 -8.11
C ILE A 47 -6.95 -6.44 -9.16
N GLU A 48 -6.07 -5.68 -9.83
CA GLU A 48 -6.42 -4.73 -10.88
C GLU A 48 -5.21 -4.51 -11.80
N GLU A 49 -5.41 -4.53 -13.12
CA GLU A 49 -4.37 -4.14 -14.08
C GLU A 49 -4.18 -2.62 -14.10
N GLN A 50 -2.93 -2.15 -14.07
CA GLN A 50 -2.61 -0.72 -14.25
C GLN A 50 -1.57 -0.52 -15.35
N GLU A 51 -1.73 0.53 -16.16
CA GLU A 51 -0.84 0.82 -17.31
C GLU A 51 0.66 0.95 -16.94
N VAL A 52 0.95 1.28 -15.69
CA VAL A 52 2.32 1.42 -15.14
C VAL A 52 2.91 0.11 -14.63
N SER A 53 2.12 -0.97 -14.58
CA SER A 53 2.53 -2.28 -14.09
C SER A 53 2.42 -3.34 -15.19
N PRO A 54 3.36 -4.31 -15.25
CA PRO A 54 3.29 -5.42 -16.19
C PRO A 54 2.45 -6.61 -15.67
N LEU A 55 1.81 -6.49 -14.49
CA LEU A 55 1.06 -7.60 -13.88
C LEU A 55 -0.33 -7.73 -14.48
N ASP A 56 -0.73 -8.97 -14.73
CA ASP A 56 -2.11 -9.33 -15.09
C ASP A 56 -2.97 -9.50 -13.83
N GLU A 57 -4.27 -9.20 -13.91
CA GLU A 57 -5.22 -9.46 -12.82
C GLU A 57 -5.23 -10.95 -12.44
N GLY A 58 -5.15 -11.22 -11.13
CA GLY A 58 -5.09 -12.56 -10.56
C GLY A 58 -3.68 -13.15 -10.45
N GLU A 59 -2.65 -12.50 -11.00
CA GLU A 59 -1.26 -12.97 -10.87
C GLU A 59 -0.75 -12.84 -9.43
N THR A 60 -0.07 -13.87 -8.92
CA THR A 60 0.56 -13.85 -7.60
C THR A 60 2.04 -13.50 -7.72
N VAL A 61 2.49 -12.51 -6.96
CA VAL A 61 3.87 -12.01 -6.93
C VAL A 61 4.38 -11.95 -5.50
N ARG A 62 5.71 -11.92 -5.35
CA ARG A 62 6.36 -11.73 -4.05
C ARG A 62 6.77 -10.28 -3.88
N VAL A 63 6.19 -9.61 -2.88
CA VAL A 63 6.63 -8.28 -2.45
C VAL A 63 7.88 -8.44 -1.60
N VAL A 64 8.95 -7.77 -2.00
CA VAL A 64 10.29 -7.88 -1.38
C VAL A 64 10.79 -6.56 -0.82
N GLY A 65 10.17 -5.43 -1.17
CA GLY A 65 10.57 -4.11 -0.70
C GLY A 65 9.40 -3.22 -0.33
N LYS A 66 9.63 -2.42 0.71
CA LYS A 66 8.71 -1.41 1.24
C LYS A 66 8.59 -0.20 0.30
N PRO A 67 7.64 0.73 0.55
CA PRO A 67 7.57 1.97 -0.19
C PRO A 67 8.92 2.71 -0.21
N SER A 68 9.40 3.05 -1.42
CA SER A 68 10.71 3.68 -1.60
C SER A 68 10.73 4.78 -2.68
N SER A 69 9.60 5.02 -3.33
CA SER A 69 9.41 6.13 -4.28
C SER A 69 9.04 7.42 -3.54
N GLU A 70 9.14 8.56 -4.25
CA GLU A 70 8.64 9.84 -3.73
C GLU A 70 7.19 9.69 -3.24
N PRO A 71 6.90 10.03 -1.97
CA PRO A 71 5.58 9.85 -1.40
C PRO A 71 4.49 10.55 -2.20
N SER A 72 3.36 9.88 -2.41
CA SER A 72 2.20 10.52 -3.03
C SER A 72 0.88 10.00 -2.45
N LEU A 73 -0.11 10.89 -2.35
CA LEU A 73 -1.47 10.50 -1.92
C LEU A 73 -2.25 9.71 -2.97
N ARG A 74 -1.73 9.62 -4.20
CA ARG A 74 -2.39 8.88 -5.29
C ARG A 74 -1.86 7.45 -5.39
N GLN A 75 -0.57 7.27 -5.14
CA GLN A 75 0.09 6.01 -5.38
C GLN A 75 1.32 5.82 -4.51
N GLN A 76 1.35 4.70 -3.82
CA GLN A 76 2.52 4.19 -3.11
C GLN A 76 3.05 3.00 -3.90
N PHE A 77 4.37 2.93 -4.11
CA PHE A 77 4.99 1.86 -4.90
C PHE A 77 5.78 0.94 -4.00
N VAL A 78 5.56 -0.37 -4.11
CA VAL A 78 6.35 -1.41 -3.45
C VAL A 78 7.19 -2.17 -4.46
N THR A 79 8.31 -2.74 -4.01
CA THR A 79 9.17 -3.55 -4.89
C THR A 79 8.71 -5.00 -4.87
N ILE A 80 8.50 -5.57 -6.05
CA ILE A 80 8.21 -6.99 -6.23
C ILE A 80 9.36 -7.71 -6.91
N GLU A 81 9.48 -9.01 -6.67
CA GLU A 81 10.28 -9.91 -7.50
C GLU A 81 9.37 -10.53 -8.58
N TRP A 82 9.72 -10.34 -9.84
CA TRP A 82 8.95 -10.85 -10.98
C TRP A 82 9.85 -11.17 -12.17
N MET A 83 9.79 -12.40 -12.68
CA MET A 83 10.64 -12.89 -13.78
C MET A 83 12.15 -12.61 -13.56
N ASP A 84 12.69 -13.02 -12.40
CA ASP A 84 14.12 -12.89 -12.04
C ASP A 84 14.67 -11.45 -11.97
N ARG A 85 13.78 -10.46 -11.78
CA ARG A 85 14.14 -9.05 -11.58
C ARG A 85 13.24 -8.40 -10.54
N GLU A 86 13.70 -7.27 -10.02
CA GLU A 86 12.94 -6.44 -9.09
C GLU A 86 12.53 -5.12 -9.75
N PHE A 87 11.28 -4.70 -9.55
CA PHE A 87 10.81 -3.36 -9.93
C PHE A 87 9.62 -2.92 -9.07
N GLY A 88 9.39 -1.61 -9.07
CA GLY A 88 8.30 -0.99 -8.34
C GLY A 88 6.96 -1.17 -9.04
N VAL A 89 5.94 -1.52 -8.28
CA VAL A 89 4.54 -1.55 -8.74
C VAL A 89 3.63 -0.82 -7.75
N PRO A 90 2.48 -0.28 -8.22
CA PRO A 90 1.51 0.34 -7.33
C PRO A 90 1.04 -0.65 -6.25
N LEU A 91 1.00 -0.22 -4.99
CA LEU A 91 0.43 -1.01 -3.91
C LEU A 91 -1.09 -1.14 -4.04
N SER A 92 -1.74 -0.16 -4.70
CA SER A 92 -3.19 -0.14 -4.91
C SER A 92 -3.73 -1.29 -5.78
N GLN A 93 -2.87 -1.93 -6.58
CA GLN A 93 -3.27 -3.12 -7.36
C GLN A 93 -2.95 -4.44 -6.64
N LEU A 94 -2.41 -4.43 -5.42
CA LEU A 94 -1.98 -5.64 -4.72
C LEU A 94 -2.87 -5.91 -3.50
N GLU A 95 -3.22 -7.19 -3.32
CA GLU A 95 -3.87 -7.73 -2.13
C GLU A 95 -2.95 -8.76 -1.47
N PRO A 96 -2.58 -8.62 -0.18
CA PRO A 96 -1.73 -9.59 0.49
C PRO A 96 -2.37 -10.99 0.56
N VAL A 97 -1.54 -12.02 0.51
CA VAL A 97 -1.92 -13.43 0.63
C VAL A 97 -1.16 -14.04 1.81
N GLU A 98 -1.89 -14.42 2.86
CA GLU A 98 -1.33 -15.02 4.09
C GLU A 98 -0.17 -14.19 4.69
N ALA A 99 -0.31 -12.86 4.67
CA ALA A 99 0.69 -11.95 5.22
C ALA A 99 0.51 -11.79 6.74
N SER A 100 1.38 -10.99 7.39
CA SER A 100 1.17 -10.64 8.80
C SER A 100 -0.08 -9.78 8.97
N ASP A 101 -0.73 -9.87 10.13
CA ASP A 101 -1.90 -9.05 10.48
C ASP A 101 -1.60 -7.55 10.27
N ASP A 102 -0.38 -7.11 10.61
CA ASP A 102 0.08 -5.73 10.42
C ASP A 102 0.16 -5.35 8.93
N THR A 103 0.68 -6.25 8.08
CA THR A 103 0.76 -6.02 6.63
C THR A 103 -0.64 -5.99 6.00
N GLU A 104 -1.52 -6.92 6.38
CA GLU A 104 -2.90 -6.95 5.91
C GLU A 104 -3.64 -5.66 6.28
N GLN A 105 -3.47 -5.19 7.52
CA GLN A 105 -4.03 -3.93 7.99
C GLN A 105 -3.50 -2.74 7.17
N ALA A 106 -2.17 -2.63 7.01
CA ALA A 106 -1.55 -1.50 6.33
C ALA A 106 -2.01 -1.37 4.88
N VAL A 107 -2.06 -2.50 4.15
CA VAL A 107 -2.53 -2.50 2.76
C VAL A 107 -4.03 -2.24 2.67
N SER A 108 -4.82 -2.81 3.59
CA SER A 108 -6.26 -2.57 3.63
C SER A 108 -6.60 -1.10 3.92
N ASP A 109 -5.85 -0.44 4.80
CA ASP A 109 -6.05 0.98 5.11
C ASP A 109 -5.70 1.89 3.94
N TRP A 110 -4.63 1.55 3.21
CA TRP A 110 -4.28 2.24 1.98
C TRP A 110 -5.40 2.14 0.94
N HIS A 111 -5.97 0.95 0.73
CA HIS A 111 -7.12 0.75 -0.16
C HIS A 111 -8.34 1.55 0.30
N TYR A 112 -8.64 1.54 1.61
CA TYR A 112 -9.74 2.32 2.18
C TYR A 112 -9.56 3.83 1.93
N TRP A 113 -8.34 4.35 2.09
CA TRP A 113 -8.03 5.76 1.82
C TRP A 113 -8.26 6.14 0.35
N LEU A 114 -7.95 5.25 -0.59
CA LEU A 114 -8.11 5.50 -2.02
C LEU A 114 -9.57 5.44 -2.49
N ASP A 115 -10.44 4.64 -1.86
CA ASP A 115 -11.87 4.55 -2.23
C ASP A 115 -12.74 5.66 -1.59
N ARG A 116 -12.18 6.38 -0.61
CA ARG A 116 -12.87 7.43 0.16
C ARG A 116 -13.25 8.67 -0.66
#